data_AF-A0A2S9XIE4-F1
#
_entry.id   AF-A0A2S9XIE4-F1
#
_cell.length_a   1.000
_cell.length_b   1.000
_cell.length_c   1.000
_cell.angle_alpha   90.00
_cell.angle_beta   90.00
_cell.angle_gamma   90.00
#
_symmetry.space_group_name_H-M   'P 1'
#
loop_
_entity.id
_entity.type
_entity.pdbx_description
1 polymer ?
#
loop_
_entity_poly.entity_id
_entity_poly.type
_entity_poly.pdbx_seq_one_letter_code
_entity_poly.pdbx_strand_id
1 'polypeptide(L)'
;MVRRSPQPPSSFVFGLALVSVLACTKREAPLTDPDPRSSQRPSDIGTTAKDDSPVVDAELERICVHSYEVLIVATGMASAGVRRDFVASCVAGAQTKREALGELAWAERVGCILAGETADDLGRCDGREPPSAREPAVSPGRGVAYAAVCEHIITTMEEEFGAALIPAGERPKFLETCAEQLEQEAKDNPQESERQARCMLEATSFSDFERCAN
;
A
#
# COMPACT_ATOMS: atom_id res chain seq x y z
N MET A 1 -55.47 -9.02 16.46
CA MET A 1 -54.49 -9.19 15.35
C MET A 1 -53.65 -7.92 15.28
N VAL A 2 -52.42 -7.95 15.80
CA VAL A 2 -51.51 -6.79 15.83
C VAL A 2 -50.65 -6.85 14.57
N ARG A 3 -50.86 -5.92 13.64
CA ARG A 3 -49.99 -5.74 12.47
C ARG A 3 -48.68 -5.12 12.95
N ARG A 4 -47.59 -5.89 12.96
CA ARG A 4 -46.23 -5.35 13.12
C ARG A 4 -45.79 -4.78 11.77
N SER A 5 -45.53 -3.48 11.73
CA SER A 5 -44.90 -2.81 10.58
C SER A 5 -43.47 -3.33 10.40
N PRO A 6 -43.00 -3.58 9.16
CA PRO A 6 -41.60 -3.91 8.92
C PRO A 6 -40.72 -2.69 9.23
N GLN A 7 -39.72 -2.88 10.10
CA GLN A 7 -38.65 -1.90 10.27
C GLN A 7 -37.74 -1.93 9.02
N PRO A 8 -37.28 -0.78 8.52
CA PRO A 8 -36.30 -0.73 7.44
C PRO A 8 -34.96 -1.33 7.92
N PRO A 9 -34.19 -1.98 7.03
CA PRO A 9 -32.86 -2.48 7.37
C PRO A 9 -31.96 -1.30 7.76
N SER A 10 -31.30 -1.44 8.89
CA SER A 10 -30.37 -0.46 9.48
C SER A 10 -29.08 -0.39 8.66
N SER A 11 -29.12 0.20 7.46
CA SER A 11 -27.99 0.33 6.53
C SER A 11 -26.97 1.43 6.89
N PHE A 12 -26.71 1.75 8.17
CA PHE A 12 -26.07 3.03 8.50
C PHE A 12 -24.98 3.04 9.59
N VAL A 13 -24.26 1.95 9.83
CA VAL A 13 -23.20 1.95 10.88
C VAL A 13 -21.78 1.62 10.39
N PHE A 14 -21.59 1.07 9.20
CA PHE A 14 -20.24 0.72 8.71
C PHE A 14 -19.34 1.94 8.40
N GLY A 15 -19.89 3.02 7.84
CA GLY A 15 -19.09 4.15 7.36
C GLY A 15 -18.48 5.07 8.44
N LEU A 16 -18.98 5.03 9.68
CA LEU A 16 -18.59 6.00 10.72
C LEU A 16 -17.62 5.44 11.77
N ALA A 17 -17.53 4.11 11.91
CA ALA A 17 -16.64 3.50 12.91
C ALA A 17 -15.16 3.56 12.48
N LEU A 18 -14.84 3.33 11.20
CA LEU A 18 -13.47 3.36 10.67
C LEU A 18 -12.88 4.78 10.64
N VAL A 19 -13.70 5.80 10.38
CA VAL A 19 -13.26 7.21 10.37
C VAL A 19 -12.99 7.75 11.78
N SER A 20 -13.66 7.21 12.80
CA SER A 20 -13.56 7.70 14.18
C SER A 20 -12.27 7.25 14.91
N VAL A 21 -11.64 6.14 14.48
CA VAL A 21 -10.41 5.65 15.13
C VAL A 21 -9.16 6.43 14.67
N LEU A 22 -9.16 6.96 13.45
CA LEU A 22 -8.04 7.74 12.90
C LEU A 22 -7.98 9.20 13.38
N ALA A 23 -9.03 9.72 14.03
CA ALA A 23 -9.10 11.12 14.46
C ALA A 23 -8.46 11.41 15.84
N CYS A 24 -8.00 10.40 16.58
CA CYS A 24 -7.59 10.57 17.99
C CYS A 24 -6.08 10.51 18.30
N THR A 25 -5.19 10.40 17.31
CA THR A 25 -3.73 10.42 17.54
C THR A 25 -3.07 11.70 17.06
N LYS A 26 -3.61 12.86 17.48
CA LYS A 26 -2.89 14.15 17.37
C LYS A 26 -1.77 14.18 18.41
N ARG A 27 -0.63 13.57 18.07
CA ARG A 27 0.60 13.60 18.86
C ARG A 27 1.22 15.00 18.73
N GLU A 28 1.08 15.81 19.76
CA GLU A 28 1.78 17.09 19.89
C GLU A 28 3.30 16.82 19.91
N ALA A 29 3.99 17.24 18.87
CA ALA A 29 5.45 17.24 18.86
C ALA A 29 5.95 18.38 19.75
N PRO A 30 6.94 18.16 20.63
CA PRO A 30 7.56 19.24 21.38
C PRO A 30 8.32 20.16 20.43
N LEU A 31 7.99 21.46 20.45
CA LEU A 31 8.80 22.52 19.87
C LEU A 31 10.13 22.57 20.63
N THR A 32 11.20 22.12 19.99
CA THR A 32 12.57 22.39 20.43
C THR A 32 13.04 23.68 19.79
N ASP A 33 13.26 24.70 20.61
CA ASP A 33 13.82 26.00 20.22
C ASP A 33 15.24 25.82 19.63
N PRO A 34 15.57 26.46 18.48
CA PRO A 34 16.91 26.47 17.96
C PRO A 34 17.79 27.47 18.72
N ASP A 35 18.87 26.96 19.32
CA ASP A 35 19.90 27.73 20.03
C ASP A 35 20.66 28.70 19.08
N PRO A 36 20.60 30.03 19.29
CA PRO A 36 21.21 31.00 18.38
C PRO A 36 22.58 31.42 18.91
N ARG A 37 23.59 30.54 18.92
CA ARG A 37 25.00 30.96 19.09
C ARG A 37 26.00 29.85 18.79
N SER A 38 26.50 29.83 17.56
CA SER A 38 27.91 29.51 17.34
C SER A 38 28.40 30.14 16.04
N SER A 39 28.85 31.40 16.18
CA SER A 39 29.79 32.00 15.24
C SER A 39 31.16 31.41 15.49
N GLN A 40 31.72 30.70 14.51
CA GLN A 40 33.16 30.77 14.22
C GLN A 40 33.45 30.24 12.80
N ARG A 41 33.83 31.18 11.91
CA ARG A 41 34.68 30.90 10.74
C ARG A 41 36.08 30.53 11.24
N PRO A 42 36.79 29.69 10.49
CA PRO A 42 37.87 30.25 9.68
C PRO A 42 37.95 29.69 8.26
N SER A 43 38.62 30.48 7.42
CA SER A 43 38.77 30.36 5.97
C SER A 43 39.70 29.25 5.50
N ASP A 44 39.53 28.91 4.22
CA ASP A 44 40.53 28.47 3.24
C ASP A 44 41.36 27.21 3.51
N ILE A 45 40.92 26.08 2.95
CA ILE A 45 41.80 25.16 2.21
C ILE A 45 41.03 24.65 0.98
N GLY A 46 41.60 24.83 -0.20
CA GLY A 46 41.08 24.32 -1.47
C GLY A 46 41.04 22.80 -1.47
N THR A 47 39.93 22.24 -1.00
CA THR A 47 39.56 20.86 -1.28
C THR A 47 39.05 20.84 -2.71
N THR A 48 39.80 20.20 -3.62
CA THR A 48 39.17 19.65 -4.81
C THR A 48 38.07 18.74 -4.31
N ALA A 49 36.83 19.24 -4.25
CA ALA A 49 35.66 18.42 -4.06
C ALA A 49 35.73 17.39 -5.19
N LYS A 50 36.26 16.21 -4.86
CA LYS A 50 35.95 15.02 -5.64
C LYS A 50 34.45 15.05 -5.69
N ASP A 51 33.94 15.15 -6.91
CA ASP A 51 32.54 14.97 -7.20
C ASP A 51 32.23 13.52 -6.82
N ASP A 52 32.06 13.28 -5.51
CA ASP A 52 31.57 12.05 -4.89
C ASP A 52 30.05 11.96 -5.12
N SER A 53 29.54 12.63 -6.16
CA SER A 53 28.28 12.25 -6.77
C SER A 53 28.40 10.76 -7.03
N PRO A 54 27.60 9.92 -6.32
CA PRO A 54 27.64 8.49 -6.56
C PRO A 54 27.46 8.33 -8.05
N VAL A 55 28.38 7.59 -8.69
CA VAL A 55 28.22 7.24 -10.10
C VAL A 55 26.93 6.46 -10.15
N VAL A 56 25.83 7.16 -10.46
CA VAL A 56 24.51 6.57 -10.52
C VAL A 56 24.59 5.59 -11.66
N ASP A 57 24.39 4.32 -11.33
CA ASP A 57 24.45 3.26 -12.31
C ASP A 57 23.36 3.52 -13.36
N ALA A 58 23.78 3.86 -14.58
CA ALA A 58 22.90 4.20 -15.69
C ALA A 58 21.89 3.08 -15.99
N GLU A 59 22.22 1.84 -15.64
CA GLU A 59 21.29 0.72 -15.73
C GLU A 59 20.12 0.86 -14.74
N LEU A 60 20.40 1.23 -13.48
CA LEU A 60 19.36 1.44 -12.47
C LEU A 60 18.44 2.60 -12.86
N GLU A 61 19.01 3.69 -13.35
CA GLU A 61 18.23 4.84 -13.83
C GLU A 61 17.31 4.42 -14.98
N ARG A 62 17.83 3.67 -15.96
CA ARG A 62 17.05 3.13 -17.09
C ARG A 62 15.88 2.26 -16.63
N ILE A 63 16.11 1.34 -15.69
CA ILE A 63 15.06 0.47 -15.14
C ILE A 63 13.98 1.30 -14.46
N CYS A 64 14.38 2.30 -13.68
CA CYS A 64 13.45 3.15 -12.94
C CYS A 64 12.62 4.07 -13.84
N VAL A 65 13.21 4.58 -14.91
CA VAL A 65 12.49 5.34 -15.95
C VAL A 65 11.46 4.44 -16.64
N HIS A 66 11.87 3.24 -17.08
CA HIS A 66 10.97 2.27 -17.72
C HIS A 66 9.78 1.90 -16.84
N SER A 67 10.03 1.53 -15.58
CA SER A 67 8.97 1.21 -14.62
C SER A 67 8.00 2.37 -14.39
N TYR A 68 8.50 3.62 -14.37
CA TYR A 68 7.64 4.79 -14.23
C TYR A 68 6.71 4.96 -15.45
N GLU A 69 7.24 4.81 -16.66
CA GLU A 69 6.48 4.96 -17.90
C GLU A 69 5.35 3.93 -17.98
N VAL A 70 5.64 2.67 -17.67
CA VAL A 70 4.63 1.60 -17.61
C VAL A 70 3.53 1.92 -16.59
N LEU A 71 3.88 2.38 -15.38
CA LEU A 71 2.91 2.68 -14.32
C LEU A 71 2.03 3.90 -14.64
N ILE A 72 2.57 4.92 -15.30
CA ILE A 72 1.79 6.08 -15.73
C ILE A 72 0.78 5.69 -16.81
N VAL A 73 1.18 4.86 -17.78
CA VAL A 73 0.24 4.34 -18.79
C VAL A 73 -0.86 3.50 -18.13
N ALA A 74 -0.50 2.60 -17.21
CA ALA A 74 -1.46 1.74 -16.52
C ALA A 74 -2.49 2.51 -15.69
N THR A 75 -2.10 3.64 -15.09
CA THR A 75 -2.98 4.48 -14.26
C THR A 75 -3.78 5.51 -15.05
N GLY A 76 -3.56 5.64 -16.36
CA GLY A 76 -4.22 6.64 -17.20
C GLY A 76 -3.88 8.09 -16.83
N MET A 77 -2.82 8.30 -16.03
CA MET A 77 -2.36 9.63 -15.67
C MET A 77 -1.70 10.31 -16.88
N ALA A 78 -1.98 11.59 -17.11
CA ALA A 78 -1.28 12.36 -18.12
C ALA A 78 0.20 12.51 -17.71
N SER A 79 1.13 12.15 -18.58
CA SER A 79 2.55 12.26 -18.26
C SER A 79 2.97 13.74 -18.27
N ALA A 80 3.43 14.23 -17.12
CA ALA A 80 4.14 15.51 -17.02
C ALA A 80 5.67 15.34 -17.24
N GLY A 81 6.06 14.21 -17.83
CA GLY A 81 7.43 13.70 -17.82
C GLY A 81 7.74 12.84 -16.59
N VAL A 82 8.89 12.17 -16.62
CA VAL A 82 9.36 11.31 -15.53
C VAL A 82 9.74 12.17 -14.33
N ARG A 83 9.16 11.90 -13.17
CA ARG A 83 9.49 12.67 -11.96
C ARG A 83 10.85 12.25 -11.40
N ARG A 84 11.73 13.21 -11.15
CA ARG A 84 13.09 12.97 -10.65
C ARG A 84 13.12 12.36 -9.25
N ASP A 85 12.19 12.75 -8.38
CA ASP A 85 12.04 12.20 -7.03
C ASP A 85 11.70 10.70 -7.06
N PHE A 86 10.83 10.30 -7.98
CA PHE A 86 10.51 8.88 -8.19
C PHE A 86 11.75 8.10 -8.63
N VAL A 87 12.47 8.58 -9.65
CA VAL A 87 13.66 7.89 -10.18
C VAL A 87 14.73 7.77 -9.10
N ALA A 88 15.00 8.83 -8.34
CA ALA A 88 15.97 8.79 -7.25
C ALA A 88 15.60 7.77 -6.16
N SER A 89 14.34 7.75 -5.73
CA SER A 89 13.85 6.77 -4.74
C SER A 89 13.91 5.34 -5.28
N CYS A 90 13.54 5.15 -6.55
CA CYS A 90 13.58 3.84 -7.20
C CYS A 90 15.01 3.32 -7.32
N VAL A 91 15.98 4.16 -7.75
CA VAL A 91 17.39 3.76 -7.87
C VAL A 91 17.95 3.32 -6.53
N ALA A 92 17.65 4.04 -5.44
CA ALA A 92 18.07 3.65 -4.09
C ALA A 92 17.50 2.27 -3.69
N GLY A 93 16.20 2.03 -3.95
CA GLY A 93 15.57 0.73 -3.68
C GLY A 93 16.14 -0.40 -4.55
N ALA A 94 16.39 -0.12 -5.83
CA ALA A 94 16.97 -1.06 -6.78
C ALA A 94 18.39 -1.47 -6.38
N GLN A 95 19.20 -0.51 -5.89
CA GLN A 95 20.53 -0.79 -5.36
C GLN A 95 20.49 -1.73 -4.16
N THR A 96 19.63 -1.47 -3.16
CA THR A 96 19.46 -2.38 -2.02
C THR A 96 19.00 -3.77 -2.47
N LYS A 97 18.12 -3.86 -3.48
CA LYS A 97 17.63 -5.13 -3.99
C LYS A 97 18.70 -5.91 -4.73
N ARG A 98 19.53 -5.24 -5.54
CA ARG A 98 20.70 -5.82 -6.21
C ARG A 98 21.64 -6.45 -5.20
N GLU A 99 21.99 -5.70 -4.15
CA GLU A 99 22.87 -6.19 -3.08
C GLU A 99 22.29 -7.42 -2.37
N ALA A 100 20.99 -7.45 -2.13
CA ALA A 100 20.32 -8.57 -1.45
C ALA A 100 20.22 -9.84 -2.32
N LEU A 101 20.04 -9.70 -3.64
CA LEU A 101 19.87 -10.84 -4.56
C LEU A 101 21.20 -11.40 -5.07
N GLY A 102 22.22 -10.56 -5.15
CA GLY A 102 23.44 -10.83 -5.91
C GLY A 102 23.26 -10.62 -7.41
N GLU A 103 24.39 -10.50 -8.12
CA GLU A 103 24.44 -10.04 -9.51
C GLU A 103 23.67 -10.92 -10.51
N LEU A 104 23.68 -12.24 -10.34
CA LEU A 104 23.03 -13.16 -11.28
C LEU A 104 21.50 -13.02 -11.25
N ALA A 105 20.91 -13.15 -10.06
CA ALA A 105 19.46 -12.99 -9.88
C ALA A 105 19.01 -11.55 -10.16
N TRP A 106 19.88 -10.56 -9.90
CA TRP A 106 19.64 -9.19 -10.30
C TRP A 106 19.53 -9.05 -11.82
N ALA A 107 20.50 -9.58 -12.59
CA ALA A 107 20.50 -9.48 -14.04
C ALA A 107 19.25 -10.11 -14.69
N GLU A 108 18.81 -11.26 -14.17
CA GLU A 108 17.55 -11.90 -14.59
C GLU A 108 16.34 -11.00 -14.31
N ARG A 109 16.28 -10.40 -13.11
CA ARG A 109 15.22 -9.46 -12.74
C ARG A 109 15.22 -8.21 -13.62
N VAL A 110 16.39 -7.63 -13.93
CA VAL A 110 16.50 -6.49 -14.84
C VAL A 110 15.94 -6.83 -16.22
N GLY A 111 16.31 -7.99 -16.76
CA GLY A 111 15.78 -8.47 -18.04
C GLY A 111 14.27 -8.62 -18.03
N CYS A 112 13.71 -9.16 -16.93
CA CYS A 112 12.26 -9.24 -16.73
C CYS A 112 11.61 -7.85 -16.71
N ILE A 113 12.11 -6.92 -15.89
CA ILE A 113 11.53 -5.58 -15.73
C ILE A 113 11.50 -4.82 -17.06
N LEU A 114 12.63 -4.82 -17.79
CA LEU A 114 12.74 -4.12 -19.07
C LEU A 114 11.89 -4.75 -20.19
N ALA A 115 11.48 -6.01 -20.04
CA ALA A 115 10.56 -6.68 -20.95
C ALA A 115 9.08 -6.51 -20.55
N GLY A 116 8.79 -6.05 -19.33
CA GLY A 116 7.43 -5.85 -18.84
C GLY A 116 6.78 -4.62 -19.47
N GLU A 117 5.54 -4.77 -19.93
CA GLU A 117 4.77 -3.71 -20.61
C GLU A 117 3.57 -3.24 -19.78
N THR A 118 3.21 -4.00 -18.75
CA THR A 118 2.07 -3.72 -17.87
C THR A 118 2.50 -3.65 -16.40
N ALA A 119 1.69 -3.00 -15.56
CA ALA A 119 1.94 -2.96 -14.12
C ALA A 119 2.00 -4.38 -13.51
N ASP A 120 1.20 -5.31 -14.02
CA ASP A 120 1.21 -6.72 -13.59
C ASP A 120 2.52 -7.43 -13.97
N ASP A 121 3.11 -7.13 -15.13
CA ASP A 121 4.42 -7.66 -15.51
C ASP A 121 5.50 -7.21 -14.53
N LEU A 122 5.53 -5.92 -14.20
CA LEU A 122 6.46 -5.36 -13.23
C LEU A 122 6.29 -6.00 -11.85
N GLY A 123 5.04 -6.19 -11.41
CA GLY A 123 4.72 -6.90 -10.18
C GLY A 123 5.33 -8.31 -10.16
N ARG A 124 5.11 -9.10 -11.22
CA ARG A 124 5.66 -10.45 -11.36
C ARG A 124 7.19 -10.46 -11.34
N CYS A 125 7.83 -9.54 -12.05
CA CYS A 125 9.29 -9.41 -12.06
C CYS A 125 9.87 -9.08 -10.68
N ASP A 126 9.17 -8.24 -9.91
CA ASP A 126 9.52 -7.91 -8.52
C ASP A 126 9.27 -9.06 -7.53
N GLY A 127 8.64 -10.15 -7.98
CA GLY A 127 8.26 -11.28 -7.15
C GLY A 127 7.00 -11.02 -6.34
N ARG A 128 6.19 -10.03 -6.73
CA ARG A 128 4.82 -9.86 -6.24
C ARG A 128 3.95 -10.82 -7.03
N GLU A 129 3.21 -11.68 -6.35
CA GLU A 129 2.15 -12.44 -7.01
C GLU A 129 1.13 -11.46 -7.60
N PRO A 130 0.66 -11.68 -8.84
CA PRO A 130 -0.39 -10.85 -9.38
C PRO A 130 -1.63 -10.98 -8.47
N PRO A 131 -2.42 -9.91 -8.29
CA PRO A 131 -3.62 -9.95 -7.48
C PRO A 131 -4.56 -11.11 -7.87
N SER A 132 -4.60 -11.44 -9.16
CA SER A 132 -5.38 -12.56 -9.72
C SER A 132 -4.84 -13.96 -9.37
N ALA A 133 -3.57 -14.11 -8.99
CA ALA A 133 -3.05 -15.37 -8.46
C ALA A 133 -3.38 -15.56 -6.97
N ARG A 134 -3.65 -14.45 -6.27
CA ARG A 134 -4.32 -14.46 -4.96
C ARG A 134 -5.82 -14.45 -5.16
N GLU A 135 -6.36 -15.40 -5.94
CA GLU A 135 -7.76 -15.75 -5.68
C GLU A 135 -7.80 -16.14 -4.20
N PRO A 136 -8.52 -15.41 -3.33
CA PRO A 136 -8.77 -15.90 -2.00
C PRO A 136 -9.35 -17.28 -2.21
N ALA A 137 -8.77 -18.30 -1.60
CA ALA A 137 -9.26 -19.67 -1.69
C ALA A 137 -10.61 -19.73 -0.95
N VAL A 138 -11.64 -19.12 -1.53
CA VAL A 138 -13.03 -19.24 -1.15
C VAL A 138 -13.41 -20.62 -1.61
N SER A 139 -13.01 -21.63 -0.84
CA SER A 139 -13.49 -22.99 -1.03
C SER A 139 -15.02 -22.93 -1.00
N PRO A 140 -15.72 -23.26 -2.10
CA PRO A 140 -17.17 -23.22 -2.11
C PRO A 140 -17.67 -24.21 -1.04
N GLY A 141 -18.22 -23.66 0.05
CA GLY A 141 -18.72 -24.44 1.20
C GLY A 141 -17.97 -24.26 2.52
N ARG A 142 -16.84 -23.52 2.56
CA ARG A 142 -16.34 -22.92 3.81
C ARG A 142 -16.70 -21.44 3.76
N GLY A 143 -17.36 -20.95 4.81
CA GLY A 143 -17.73 -19.52 4.91
C GLY A 143 -16.53 -18.59 4.71
N VAL A 144 -16.81 -17.33 4.42
CA VAL A 144 -15.76 -16.33 4.18
C VAL A 144 -14.86 -16.22 5.41
N ALA A 145 -13.55 -16.29 5.22
CA ALA A 145 -12.58 -16.05 6.28
C ALA A 145 -12.48 -14.54 6.50
N TYR A 146 -13.21 -13.99 7.46
CA TYR A 146 -13.21 -12.55 7.76
C TYR A 146 -11.81 -12.00 8.08
N ALA A 147 -10.91 -12.82 8.62
CA ALA A 147 -9.50 -12.48 8.77
C ALA A 147 -8.83 -12.07 7.44
N ALA A 148 -9.16 -12.76 6.33
CA ALA A 148 -8.63 -12.44 5.01
C ALA A 148 -9.19 -11.12 4.47
N VAL A 149 -10.47 -10.83 4.73
CA VAL A 149 -11.10 -9.53 4.38
C VAL A 149 -10.39 -8.39 5.10
N CYS A 150 -10.16 -8.54 6.41
CA CYS A 150 -9.46 -7.54 7.21
C CYS A 150 -8.01 -7.34 6.78
N GLU A 151 -7.29 -8.41 6.46
CA GLU A 151 -5.93 -8.33 5.94
C GLU A 151 -5.87 -7.62 4.59
N HIS A 152 -6.83 -7.91 3.72
CA HIS A 152 -6.96 -7.25 2.42
C HIS A 152 -7.21 -5.76 2.57
N ILE A 153 -8.17 -5.35 3.41
CA ILE A 153 -8.45 -3.93 3.69
C ILE A 153 -7.21 -3.19 4.20
N ILE A 154 -6.50 -3.76 5.18
CA ILE A 154 -5.28 -3.14 5.71
C ILE A 154 -4.22 -3.01 4.62
N THR A 155 -4.02 -4.06 3.81
CA THR A 155 -3.03 -4.04 2.74
C THR A 155 -3.36 -2.97 1.71
N THR A 156 -4.61 -2.88 1.26
CA THR A 156 -5.05 -1.82 0.33
C THR A 156 -4.90 -0.43 0.95
N MET A 157 -5.22 -0.25 2.24
CA MET A 157 -5.01 1.02 2.93
C MET A 157 -3.53 1.40 3.02
N GLU A 158 -2.65 0.45 3.32
CA GLU A 158 -1.19 0.67 3.35
C GLU A 158 -0.63 1.01 1.97
N GLU A 159 -1.19 0.41 0.91
CA GLU A 159 -0.81 0.70 -0.49
C GLU A 159 -1.26 2.09 -0.93
N GLU A 160 -2.48 2.52 -0.59
CA GLU A 160 -3.02 3.81 -1.01
C GLU A 160 -2.53 5.00 -0.17
N PHE A 161 -2.41 4.81 1.15
CA PHE A 161 -2.11 5.89 2.10
C PHE A 161 -0.72 5.79 2.73
N GLY A 162 0.02 4.70 2.45
CA GLY A 162 1.36 4.44 2.98
C GLY A 162 1.40 3.55 4.22
N ALA A 163 2.53 2.86 4.41
CA ALA A 163 2.75 1.79 5.40
C ALA A 163 2.75 2.21 6.90
N ALA A 164 2.26 3.40 7.23
CA ALA A 164 2.37 3.97 8.59
C ALA A 164 1.02 4.16 9.31
N LEU A 165 -0.09 3.66 8.76
CA LEU A 165 -1.41 3.84 9.38
C LEU A 165 -1.61 2.98 10.64
N ILE A 166 -1.08 1.76 10.65
CA ILE A 166 -1.18 0.83 11.78
C ILE A 166 0.23 0.50 12.26
N PRO A 167 0.59 0.80 13.51
CA PRO A 167 1.87 0.38 14.06
C PRO A 167 2.06 -1.14 13.92
N ALA A 168 3.24 -1.60 13.49
CA ALA A 168 3.50 -3.02 13.23
C ALA A 168 3.19 -3.93 14.44
N GLY A 169 3.39 -3.43 15.67
CA GLY A 169 3.05 -4.15 16.90
C GLY A 169 1.55 -4.24 17.21
N GLU A 170 0.72 -3.42 16.57
CA GLU A 170 -0.74 -3.36 16.77
C GLU A 170 -1.51 -4.09 15.68
N ARG A 171 -0.88 -4.36 14.52
CA ARG A 171 -1.51 -5.03 13.37
C ARG A 171 -2.21 -6.35 13.74
N PRO A 172 -1.61 -7.29 14.51
CA PRO A 172 -2.30 -8.53 14.87
C PRO A 172 -3.60 -8.31 15.64
N LYS A 173 -3.60 -7.36 16.58
CA LYS A 173 -4.77 -7.01 17.39
C LYS A 173 -5.86 -6.35 16.55
N PHE A 174 -5.47 -5.52 15.59
CA PHE A 174 -6.40 -4.87 14.66
C PHE A 174 -7.08 -5.92 13.76
N LEU A 175 -6.31 -6.87 13.20
CA LEU A 175 -6.85 -7.97 12.39
C LEU A 175 -7.84 -8.83 13.17
N GLU A 176 -7.49 -9.21 14.41
CA GLU A 176 -8.36 -9.97 15.30
C GLU A 176 -9.66 -9.22 15.59
N THR A 177 -9.57 -7.95 16.01
CA THR A 177 -10.75 -7.13 16.34
C THR A 177 -11.64 -6.92 15.11
N CYS A 178 -11.06 -6.69 13.94
CA CYS A 178 -11.80 -6.54 12.69
C CYS A 178 -12.55 -7.83 12.32
N ALA A 179 -11.88 -8.98 12.40
CA ALA A 179 -12.49 -10.26 12.08
C ALA A 179 -13.65 -10.58 13.04
N GLU A 180 -13.48 -10.35 14.35
CA GLU A 180 -14.52 -10.54 15.35
C GLU A 180 -15.77 -9.67 15.09
N GLN A 181 -15.57 -8.42 14.66
CA GLN A 181 -16.67 -7.51 14.32
C GLN A 181 -17.46 -8.02 13.12
N LEU A 182 -16.78 -8.38 12.03
CA LEU A 182 -17.42 -8.92 10.84
C LEU A 182 -18.14 -10.25 11.13
N GLU A 183 -17.54 -11.13 11.94
CA GLU A 183 -18.17 -12.37 12.38
C GLU A 183 -19.43 -12.12 13.21
N GLN A 184 -19.41 -11.08 14.06
CA GLN A 184 -20.56 -10.72 14.87
C GLN A 184 -21.71 -10.17 14.03
N GLU A 185 -21.43 -9.33 13.04
CA GLU A 185 -22.42 -8.78 12.10
C GLU A 185 -23.00 -9.87 11.18
N ALA A 186 -22.16 -10.84 10.79
CA ALA A 186 -22.57 -11.98 10.00
C ALA A 186 -23.63 -12.87 10.66
N LYS A 187 -23.72 -12.85 12.00
CA LYS A 187 -24.76 -13.61 12.72
C LYS A 187 -26.17 -13.07 12.43
N ASP A 188 -26.29 -11.77 12.18
CA ASP A 188 -27.58 -11.13 11.95
C ASP A 188 -28.05 -11.31 10.50
N ASN A 189 -27.12 -11.29 9.54
CA ASN A 189 -27.42 -11.51 8.12
C ASN A 189 -26.27 -12.23 7.38
N PRO A 190 -26.20 -13.57 7.45
CA PRO A 190 -25.04 -14.32 6.95
C PRO A 190 -24.92 -14.27 5.42
N GLN A 191 -26.03 -14.26 4.68
CA GLN A 191 -26.01 -14.22 3.21
C GLN A 191 -25.54 -12.85 2.69
N GLU A 192 -26.02 -11.77 3.30
CA GLU A 192 -25.58 -10.42 2.98
C GLU A 192 -24.09 -10.23 3.29
N SER A 193 -23.68 -10.68 4.48
CA SER A 193 -22.30 -10.55 4.94
C SER A 193 -21.33 -11.34 4.07
N GLU A 194 -21.71 -12.56 3.65
CA GLU A 194 -20.93 -13.34 2.69
C GLU A 194 -20.81 -12.64 1.33
N ARG A 195 -21.90 -12.03 0.83
CA ARG A 195 -21.86 -11.26 -0.42
C ARG A 195 -20.92 -10.06 -0.30
N GLN A 196 -21.07 -9.27 0.76
CA GLN A 196 -20.24 -8.09 1.01
C GLN A 196 -18.77 -8.45 1.17
N ALA A 197 -18.47 -9.50 1.94
CA ALA A 197 -17.11 -9.95 2.18
C ALA A 197 -16.42 -10.45 0.89
N ARG A 198 -17.16 -11.13 0.00
CA ARG A 198 -16.64 -11.49 -1.34
C ARG A 198 -16.35 -10.26 -2.19
N CYS A 199 -17.29 -9.29 -2.23
CA CYS A 199 -17.07 -8.04 -2.94
C CYS A 199 -15.83 -7.30 -2.41
N MET A 200 -15.66 -7.22 -1.09
CA MET A 200 -14.47 -6.60 -0.48
C MET A 200 -13.19 -7.32 -0.88
N LEU A 201 -13.16 -8.64 -0.92
CA LEU A 201 -11.97 -9.37 -1.36
C LEU A 201 -11.60 -9.14 -2.85
N GLU A 202 -12.56 -8.75 -3.68
CA GLU A 202 -12.35 -8.41 -5.09
C GLU A 202 -12.02 -6.91 -5.30
N ALA A 203 -12.21 -6.09 -4.27
CA ALA A 203 -11.95 -4.65 -4.33
C ALA A 203 -10.44 -4.36 -4.47
N THR A 204 -10.08 -3.46 -5.38
CA THR A 204 -8.68 -3.09 -5.65
C THR A 204 -8.31 -1.71 -5.12
N SER A 205 -9.29 -0.96 -4.64
CA SER A 205 -9.12 0.38 -4.10
C SER A 205 -10.07 0.66 -2.94
N PHE A 206 -9.81 1.73 -2.18
CA PHE A 206 -10.72 2.15 -1.11
C PHE A 206 -12.10 2.59 -1.64
N SER A 207 -12.13 3.18 -2.84
CA SER A 207 -13.37 3.51 -3.54
C SER A 207 -14.17 2.26 -3.92
N ASP A 208 -13.51 1.13 -4.19
CA ASP A 208 -14.19 -0.12 -4.48
C ASP A 208 -14.86 -0.69 -3.22
N PHE A 209 -14.23 -0.58 -2.05
CA PHE A 209 -14.83 -0.99 -0.77
C PHE A 209 -16.12 -0.23 -0.47
N GLU A 210 -16.16 1.08 -0.72
CA GLU A 210 -17.38 1.89 -0.53
C GLU A 210 -18.53 1.40 -1.40
N ARG A 211 -18.26 0.91 -2.61
CA ARG A 211 -19.28 0.32 -3.49
C ARG A 211 -19.77 -1.03 -3.00
N CYS A 212 -18.92 -1.81 -2.32
CA CYS A 212 -19.32 -3.09 -1.74
C CYS A 212 -20.27 -2.97 -0.54
N ALA A 213 -20.28 -1.79 0.12
CA ALA A 213 -21.14 -1.51 1.26
C ALA A 213 -22.57 -1.05 0.88
N ASN A 214 -22.83 -0.78 -0.41
CA ASN A 214 -24.11 -0.28 -0.94
C ASN A 214 -24.84 -1.36 -1.75
#